data_AF-A0A286QIP7-F1
#
_entry.id   AF-A0A286QIP7-F1
#
_cell.length_a   1.000
_cell.length_b   1.000
_cell.length_c   1.000
_cell.angle_alpha   90.00
_cell.angle_beta   90.00
_cell.angle_gamma   90.00
#
_symmetry.space_group_name_H-M   'P 1'
#
loop_
_entity.id
_entity.type
_entity.pdbx_description
1 polymer ?
#
loop_
_entity_poly.entity_id
_entity_poly.type
_entity_poly.pdbx_seq_one_letter_code
_entity_poly.pdbx_strand_id
1 'polypeptide(L)'
;MCELTNVIGNLESSTKKDIYGYFKTELMNMNDYKNIKFKSNEDVNMGALTYNCLTTKMDRQLVKAAVMPLIYGKTAYGFSEDLKEFFAKNYLYPINSSLLTLANFIINRLKTHTTLNKANDFMELIPNFAKVLFDFDNVVIIGPYNECTIRYNQVTTEQLSVYSHKKGAGLQRQRINLNTLKKDERNFPIRSKNKSVNAFVANFVHFIDGQICNFVIEQFGILQYTNIATIHDCFYVKLQIVIARYSSKLF
;
A
#
# COMPACT_ATOMS: atom_id res chain seq x y z
N MET A 1 4.51 7.13 15.96
CA MET A 1 4.29 7.27 14.50
C MET A 1 4.74 8.63 13.97
N CYS A 2 4.14 9.74 14.42
CA CYS A 2 4.36 11.07 13.83
C CYS A 2 5.82 11.51 13.77
N GLU A 3 6.63 11.17 14.78
CA GLU A 3 8.08 11.42 14.77
C GLU A 3 8.80 10.61 13.69
N LEU A 4 8.48 9.31 13.56
CA LEU A 4 9.09 8.43 12.56
C LEU A 4 8.69 8.76 11.13
N THR A 5 7.54 9.42 10.95
CA THR A 5 7.06 9.93 9.66
C THR A 5 7.41 11.41 9.44
N ASN A 6 8.18 12.01 10.35
CA ASN A 6 8.61 13.42 10.29
C ASN A 6 7.47 14.44 10.22
N VAL A 7 6.27 14.08 10.74
CA VAL A 7 5.12 15.00 10.85
C VAL A 7 5.36 16.03 11.95
N ILE A 8 5.93 15.58 13.08
CA ILE A 8 6.44 16.48 14.11
C ILE A 8 7.90 16.73 13.75
N GLY A 9 8.22 17.97 13.36
CA GLY A 9 9.59 18.35 13.05
C GLY A 9 10.50 18.04 14.24
N ASN A 10 11.68 17.49 13.94
CA ASN A 10 12.64 17.14 14.96
C ASN A 10 13.45 18.40 15.33
N LEU A 11 12.92 19.20 16.27
CA LEU A 11 13.48 20.52 16.63
C LEU A 11 14.95 20.45 17.09
N GLU A 12 15.38 19.28 17.58
CA GLU A 12 16.69 19.09 18.19
C GLU A 12 17.72 18.40 17.27
N SER A 13 17.29 17.81 16.15
CA SER A 13 18.22 17.17 15.21
C SER A 13 17.76 17.31 13.75
N SER A 14 18.66 17.73 12.87
CA SER A 14 18.45 17.77 11.43
C SER A 14 18.34 16.38 10.77
N THR A 15 18.53 15.30 11.53
CA THR A 15 18.46 13.94 10.99
C THR A 15 17.01 13.52 10.74
N LYS A 16 16.70 13.25 9.46
CA LYS A 16 15.42 12.68 9.05
C LYS A 16 15.24 11.30 9.68
N LYS A 17 14.08 11.05 10.27
CA LYS A 17 13.72 9.73 10.78
C LYS A 17 13.27 8.84 9.61
N ASP A 18 13.68 7.57 9.66
CA ASP A 18 13.32 6.55 8.68
C ASP A 18 12.54 5.43 9.36
N ILE A 19 11.22 5.45 9.24
CA ILE A 19 10.33 4.45 9.83
C ILE A 19 10.71 3.01 9.45
N TYR A 20 11.21 2.81 8.22
CA TYR A 20 11.62 1.48 7.74
C TYR A 20 12.92 1.03 8.40
N GLY A 21 13.92 1.92 8.52
CA GLY A 21 15.14 1.66 9.26
C GLY A 21 14.88 1.36 10.74
N TYR A 22 13.96 2.11 11.37
CA TYR A 22 13.51 1.84 12.73
C TYR A 22 12.95 0.41 12.86
N PHE A 23 11.97 0.03 12.03
CA PHE A 23 11.38 -1.31 12.11
C PHE A 23 12.33 -2.43 11.70
N LYS A 24 13.31 -2.17 10.83
CA LYS A 24 14.40 -3.12 10.57
C LYS A 24 15.15 -3.42 11.85
N THR A 25 15.60 -2.40 12.57
CA THR A 25 16.34 -2.56 13.83
C THR A 25 15.49 -3.27 14.88
N GLU A 26 14.23 -2.88 15.04
CA GLU A 26 13.29 -3.55 15.96
C GLU A 26 13.14 -5.03 15.62
N LEU A 27 12.87 -5.37 14.35
CA LEU A 27 12.72 -6.75 13.92
C LEU A 27 14.03 -7.54 14.08
N MET A 28 15.20 -6.96 13.83
CA MET A 28 16.48 -7.66 14.01
C MET A 28 16.82 -7.91 15.49
N ASN A 29 16.42 -7.02 16.39
CA ASN A 29 16.68 -7.14 17.83
C ASN A 29 15.73 -8.11 18.54
N MET A 30 14.73 -8.67 17.84
CA MET A 30 13.80 -9.63 18.43
C MET A 30 14.46 -11.00 18.61
N ASN A 31 14.74 -11.36 19.86
CA ASN A 31 15.14 -12.73 20.23
C ASN A 31 14.02 -13.76 20.01
N ASP A 32 12.77 -13.31 19.86
CA ASP A 32 11.56 -14.13 19.77
C ASP A 32 11.42 -14.95 18.48
N TYR A 33 12.21 -14.68 17.44
CA TYR A 33 12.20 -15.50 16.22
C TYR A 33 12.57 -16.97 16.50
N LYS A 34 13.40 -17.21 17.53
CA LYS A 34 13.74 -18.56 18.00
C LYS A 34 12.53 -19.32 18.55
N ASN A 35 11.45 -18.61 18.91
CA ASN A 35 10.23 -19.16 19.46
C ASN A 35 9.13 -19.40 18.40
N ILE A 36 9.41 -19.14 17.11
CA ILE A 36 8.46 -19.44 16.04
C ILE A 36 8.31 -20.97 15.92
N LYS A 37 7.13 -21.48 16.26
CA LYS A 37 6.80 -22.90 16.18
C LYS A 37 6.43 -23.27 14.74
N PHE A 38 7.37 -23.92 14.06
CA PHE A 38 7.15 -24.55 12.77
C PHE A 38 6.47 -25.92 12.92
N LYS A 39 5.62 -26.32 11.97
CA LYS A 39 4.72 -27.49 12.13
C LYS A 39 5.37 -28.84 11.81
N SER A 40 6.33 -28.89 10.89
CA SER A 40 7.01 -30.13 10.49
C SER A 40 8.52 -30.08 10.75
N ASN A 41 9.19 -31.25 10.84
CA ASN A 41 10.64 -31.32 10.97
C ASN A 41 11.38 -30.70 9.77
N GLU A 42 10.79 -30.78 8.57
CA GLU A 42 11.30 -30.08 7.38
C GLU A 42 11.18 -28.55 7.52
N ASP A 43 10.06 -28.07 8.08
CA ASP A 43 9.89 -26.65 8.40
C ASP A 43 10.87 -26.19 9.51
N VAL A 44 11.34 -27.08 10.40
CA VAL A 44 12.32 -26.72 11.46
C VAL A 44 13.70 -26.48 10.86
N ASN A 45 14.18 -27.38 9.99
CA ASN A 45 15.49 -27.23 9.32
C ASN A 45 15.48 -26.02 8.35
N MET A 46 14.40 -25.87 7.57
CA MET A 46 14.21 -24.70 6.73
C MET A 46 13.99 -23.42 7.56
N GLY A 47 13.39 -23.53 8.75
CA GLY A 47 13.21 -22.44 9.70
C GLY A 47 14.54 -21.85 10.17
N ALA A 48 15.54 -22.69 10.46
CA ALA A 48 16.88 -22.22 10.85
C ALA A 48 17.60 -21.47 9.72
N LEU A 49 17.53 -21.97 8.48
CA LEU A 49 18.09 -21.30 7.30
C LEU A 49 17.37 -19.98 6.99
N THR A 50 16.04 -19.99 7.10
CA THR A 50 15.19 -18.81 6.91
C THR A 50 15.52 -17.74 7.96
N TYR A 51 15.67 -18.14 9.22
CA TYR A 51 16.08 -17.25 10.32
C TYR A 51 17.47 -16.65 10.09
N ASN A 52 18.46 -17.47 9.73
CA ASN A 52 19.82 -16.98 9.46
C ASN A 52 19.83 -16.00 8.28
N CYS A 53 19.08 -16.28 7.22
CA CYS A 53 18.97 -15.38 6.08
C CYS A 53 18.30 -14.06 6.49
N LEU A 54 17.20 -14.07 7.25
CA LEU A 54 16.57 -12.83 7.72
C LEU A 54 17.52 -12.02 8.60
N THR A 55 18.16 -12.64 9.59
CA THR A 55 19.02 -11.90 10.52
C THR A 55 20.27 -11.33 9.86
N THR A 56 20.75 -11.93 8.76
CA THR A 56 21.96 -11.47 8.05
C THR A 56 21.69 -10.65 6.79
N LYS A 57 20.54 -10.83 6.14
CA LYS A 57 20.20 -10.23 4.84
C LYS A 57 18.95 -9.36 4.85
N MET A 58 18.22 -9.26 5.96
CA MET A 58 17.08 -8.35 6.04
C MET A 58 17.55 -6.92 5.80
N ASP A 59 17.01 -6.33 4.74
CA ASP A 59 17.31 -4.97 4.34
C ASP A 59 16.10 -4.07 4.56
N ARG A 60 16.33 -2.78 4.33
CA ARG A 60 15.28 -1.77 4.41
C ARG A 60 14.17 -2.02 3.39
N GLN A 61 14.47 -2.65 2.26
CA GLN A 61 13.52 -2.86 1.17
C GLN A 61 12.47 -3.91 1.54
N LEU A 62 12.87 -5.01 2.18
CA LEU A 62 11.94 -6.02 2.68
C LEU A 62 11.01 -5.45 3.75
N VAL A 63 11.56 -4.68 4.70
CA VAL A 63 10.74 -4.02 5.73
C VAL A 63 9.79 -3.00 5.12
N LYS A 64 10.24 -2.25 4.11
CA LYS A 64 9.38 -1.34 3.34
C LYS A 64 8.22 -2.09 2.68
N ALA A 65 8.45 -3.28 2.11
CA ALA A 65 7.41 -4.11 1.50
C ALA A 65 6.36 -4.61 2.52
N ALA A 66 6.69 -4.69 3.81
CA ALA A 66 5.74 -4.99 4.87
C ALA A 66 5.01 -3.73 5.38
N VAL A 67 5.77 -2.71 5.78
CA VAL A 67 5.27 -1.53 6.50
C VAL A 67 4.49 -0.59 5.60
N MET A 68 4.99 -0.30 4.39
CA MET A 68 4.36 0.66 3.48
C MET A 68 2.95 0.24 3.06
N PRO A 69 2.69 -1.01 2.62
CA PRO A 69 1.36 -1.42 2.24
C PRO A 69 0.47 -1.84 3.41
N LEU A 70 0.95 -1.78 4.65
CA LEU A 70 0.15 -2.15 5.82
C LEU A 70 -1.13 -1.33 5.87
N ILE A 71 -1.03 -0.01 5.66
CA ILE A 71 -2.17 0.93 5.58
C ILE A 71 -3.15 0.61 4.45
N TYR A 72 -2.68 -0.10 3.42
CA TYR A 72 -3.50 -0.57 2.29
C TYR A 72 -4.05 -1.99 2.48
N GLY A 73 -3.95 -2.54 3.69
CA GLY A 73 -4.51 -3.85 4.03
C GLY A 73 -3.59 -5.03 3.72
N LYS A 74 -2.26 -4.84 3.70
CA LYS A 74 -1.31 -5.94 3.54
C LYS A 74 -1.58 -7.07 4.54
N THR A 75 -1.82 -8.26 4.02
CA THR A 75 -2.05 -9.48 4.81
C THR A 75 -0.75 -10.27 4.93
N ALA A 76 -0.70 -11.20 5.90
CA ALA A 76 0.41 -12.14 6.00
C ALA A 76 0.58 -12.98 4.73
N TYR A 77 -0.51 -13.40 4.09
CA TYR A 77 -0.44 -14.08 2.79
C TYR A 77 0.16 -13.18 1.70
N GLY A 78 -0.29 -11.92 1.63
CA GLY A 78 0.28 -10.97 0.67
C GLY A 78 1.77 -10.71 0.93
N PHE A 79 2.23 -10.75 2.18
CA PHE A 79 3.63 -10.58 2.54
C PHE A 79 4.46 -11.86 2.39
N SER A 80 3.85 -13.06 2.48
CA SER A 80 4.58 -14.30 2.22
C SER A 80 5.02 -14.44 0.77
N GLU A 81 4.27 -13.86 -0.18
CA GLU A 81 4.71 -13.76 -1.58
C GLU A 81 5.91 -12.81 -1.74
N ASP A 82 5.94 -11.67 -1.05
CA ASP A 82 7.12 -10.79 -1.05
C ASP A 82 8.35 -11.50 -0.45
N LEU A 83 8.14 -12.26 0.63
CA LEU A 83 9.20 -13.07 1.25
C LEU A 83 9.71 -14.15 0.30
N LYS A 84 8.81 -14.80 -0.47
CA LYS A 84 9.19 -15.77 -1.49
C LYS A 84 10.14 -15.16 -2.52
N GLU A 85 9.83 -13.97 -3.02
CA GLU A 85 10.71 -13.25 -3.95
C GLU A 85 12.04 -12.85 -3.29
N PHE A 86 12.00 -12.39 -2.04
CA PHE A 86 13.20 -12.05 -1.27
C PHE A 86 14.13 -13.24 -1.09
N PHE A 87 13.61 -14.40 -0.66
CA PHE A 87 14.42 -15.60 -0.47
C PHE A 87 14.93 -16.16 -1.80
N ALA A 88 14.11 -16.13 -2.86
CA ALA A 88 14.54 -16.56 -4.19
C ALA A 88 15.74 -15.74 -4.70
N LYS A 89 15.75 -14.41 -4.48
CA LYS A 89 16.90 -13.54 -4.79
C LYS A 89 18.17 -13.90 -4.00
N ASN A 90 18.01 -14.57 -2.86
CA ASN A 90 19.10 -15.05 -2.01
C ASN A 90 19.37 -16.56 -2.19
N TYR A 91 18.88 -17.17 -3.28
CA TYR A 91 19.04 -18.59 -3.60
C TYR A 91 18.49 -19.54 -2.52
N LEU A 92 17.43 -19.11 -1.82
CA LEU A 92 16.71 -19.88 -0.83
C LEU A 92 15.26 -20.07 -1.26
N TYR A 93 14.73 -21.28 -1.06
CA TYR A 93 13.36 -21.63 -1.44
C TYR A 93 12.63 -22.27 -0.27
N PRO A 94 12.26 -21.50 0.77
CA PRO A 94 11.49 -22.03 1.89
C PRO A 94 10.12 -22.52 1.44
N ILE A 95 9.60 -23.52 2.15
CA ILE A 95 8.25 -24.04 1.91
C ILE A 95 7.24 -22.94 2.25
N ASN A 96 6.14 -22.87 1.48
CA ASN A 96 5.10 -21.86 1.66
C ASN A 96 4.55 -21.79 3.10
N SER A 97 4.47 -22.92 3.81
CA SER A 97 4.09 -22.98 5.24
C SER A 97 5.02 -22.17 6.13
N SER A 98 6.33 -22.28 5.92
CA SER A 98 7.34 -21.54 6.67
C SER A 98 7.26 -20.04 6.36
N LEU A 99 7.11 -19.67 5.08
CA LEU A 99 6.95 -18.27 4.64
C LEU A 99 5.71 -17.63 5.25
N LEU A 100 4.58 -18.33 5.24
CA LEU A 100 3.34 -17.83 5.82
C LEU A 100 3.43 -17.69 7.34
N THR A 101 4.09 -18.64 8.02
CA THR A 101 4.31 -18.57 9.47
C THR A 101 5.13 -17.33 9.84
N LEU A 102 6.21 -17.10 9.10
CA LEU A 102 7.06 -15.92 9.25
C LEU A 102 6.32 -14.62 8.94
N ALA A 103 5.57 -14.58 7.83
CA ALA A 103 4.80 -13.42 7.45
C ALA A 103 3.76 -13.07 8.51
N ASN A 104 3.07 -14.07 9.06
CA ASN A 104 2.13 -13.88 10.17
C ASN A 104 2.82 -13.29 11.39
N PHE A 105 3.99 -13.82 11.76
CA PHE A 105 4.76 -13.30 12.88
C PHE A 105 5.09 -11.81 12.69
N ILE A 106 5.68 -11.43 11.55
CA ILE A 106 6.09 -10.06 11.26
C ILE A 106 4.88 -9.12 11.19
N ILE A 107 3.85 -9.48 10.43
CA ILE A 107 2.65 -8.64 10.26
C ILE A 107 1.92 -8.47 11.58
N ASN A 108 1.76 -9.52 12.39
CA ASN A 108 1.14 -9.40 13.70
C ASN A 108 1.93 -8.46 14.61
N ARG A 109 3.27 -8.56 14.61
CA ARG A 109 4.11 -7.66 15.39
C ARG A 109 3.94 -6.21 14.98
N LEU A 110 3.92 -5.91 13.68
CA LEU A 110 3.65 -4.56 13.20
C LEU A 110 2.25 -4.07 13.61
N LYS A 111 1.23 -4.93 13.54
CA LYS A 111 -0.16 -4.62 13.93
C LYS A 111 -0.35 -4.42 15.44
N THR A 112 0.52 -5.00 16.26
CA THR A 112 0.48 -4.81 17.73
C THR A 112 1.54 -3.85 18.24
N HIS A 113 2.33 -3.24 17.36
CA HIS A 113 3.43 -2.39 17.76
C HIS A 113 2.90 -1.04 18.27
N THR A 114 3.29 -0.65 19.47
CA THR A 114 2.84 0.59 20.15
C THR A 114 3.02 1.83 19.28
N THR A 115 4.15 1.96 18.60
CA THR A 115 4.45 3.03 17.64
C THR A 115 3.45 3.18 16.50
N LEU A 116 2.75 2.09 16.12
CA LEU A 116 1.74 2.04 15.06
C LEU A 116 0.30 1.93 15.58
N ASN A 117 0.07 1.85 16.91
CA ASN A 117 -1.27 1.61 17.49
C ASN A 117 -2.36 2.48 16.86
N LYS A 118 -2.17 3.80 16.77
CA LYS A 118 -3.18 4.69 16.16
C LYS A 118 -3.51 4.35 14.70
N ALA A 119 -2.51 3.98 13.90
CA ALA A 119 -2.74 3.56 12.52
C ALA A 119 -3.41 2.18 12.48
N ASN A 120 -3.04 1.28 13.39
CA ASN A 120 -3.65 -0.04 13.49
C ASN A 120 -5.12 0.05 13.93
N ASP A 121 -5.43 0.86 14.93
CA ASP A 121 -6.80 1.16 15.39
C ASP A 121 -7.63 1.72 14.22
N PHE A 122 -7.06 2.64 13.45
CA PHE A 122 -7.69 3.18 12.25
C PHE A 122 -7.94 2.10 11.18
N MET A 123 -6.95 1.26 10.89
CA MET A 123 -7.08 0.15 9.93
C MET A 123 -8.08 -0.92 10.38
N GLU A 124 -8.32 -1.08 11.68
CA GLU A 124 -9.31 -2.01 12.22
C GLU A 124 -10.72 -1.40 12.22
N LEU A 125 -10.84 -0.12 12.55
CA LEU A 125 -12.10 0.59 12.68
C LEU A 125 -12.75 0.89 11.32
N ILE A 126 -11.99 1.39 10.36
CA ILE A 126 -12.52 1.87 9.08
C ILE A 126 -13.21 0.77 8.24
N PRO A 127 -12.71 -0.48 8.17
CA PRO A 127 -13.44 -1.57 7.52
C PRO A 127 -14.80 -1.85 8.16
N ASN A 128 -14.97 -1.63 9.47
CA ASN A 128 -16.27 -1.81 10.12
C ASN A 128 -17.28 -0.75 9.68
N PHE A 129 -16.84 0.50 9.50
CA PHE A 129 -17.65 1.52 8.83
C PHE A 129 -18.01 1.09 7.40
N ALA A 130 -17.03 0.59 6.63
CA ALA A 130 -17.27 0.13 5.26
C ALA A 130 -18.30 -1.00 5.17
N LYS A 131 -18.33 -1.92 6.16
CA LYS A 131 -19.33 -3.00 6.23
C LYS A 131 -20.76 -2.46 6.37
N VAL A 132 -20.94 -1.45 7.22
CA VAL A 132 -22.24 -0.78 7.44
C VAL A 132 -22.62 0.02 6.19
N LEU A 133 -21.68 0.80 5.66
CA LEU A 133 -21.87 1.62 4.47
C LEU A 133 -22.21 0.81 3.21
N PHE A 134 -21.72 -0.42 3.11
CA PHE A 134 -22.03 -1.30 1.97
C PHE A 134 -23.53 -1.57 1.82
N ASP A 135 -24.28 -1.63 2.92
CA ASP A 135 -25.70 -1.97 2.88
C ASP A 135 -26.56 -0.78 2.39
N PHE A 136 -26.00 0.43 2.34
CA PHE A 136 -26.64 1.60 1.74
C PHE A 136 -26.41 1.63 0.23
N ASP A 137 -27.45 1.98 -0.53
CA ASP A 137 -27.36 2.04 -1.99
C ASP A 137 -26.41 3.13 -2.48
N ASN A 138 -26.37 4.27 -1.75
CA ASN A 138 -25.55 5.41 -2.12
C ASN A 138 -24.69 5.94 -0.96
N VAL A 139 -23.41 5.56 -0.95
CA VAL A 139 -22.41 6.14 -0.05
C VAL A 139 -21.40 6.94 -0.84
N VAL A 140 -21.25 8.20 -0.45
CA VAL A 140 -20.29 9.16 -0.98
C VAL A 140 -19.58 9.82 0.19
N ILE A 141 -18.27 9.90 0.12
CA ILE A 141 -17.44 10.64 1.08
C ILE A 141 -17.15 11.99 0.45
N ILE A 142 -17.52 13.08 1.13
CA ILE A 142 -17.44 14.44 0.61
C ILE A 142 -16.34 15.18 1.36
N GLY A 143 -15.44 15.82 0.61
CA GLY A 143 -14.41 16.71 1.14
C GLY A 143 -14.48 18.07 0.44
N PRO A 144 -13.73 19.07 0.91
CA PRO A 144 -13.79 20.42 0.35
C PRO A 144 -13.50 20.51 -1.15
N TYR A 145 -12.64 19.63 -1.69
CA TYR A 145 -12.17 19.70 -3.08
C TYR A 145 -12.73 18.62 -4.01
N ASN A 146 -13.17 17.49 -3.46
CA ASN A 146 -13.65 16.37 -4.26
C ASN A 146 -14.55 15.44 -3.44
N GLU A 147 -15.23 14.54 -4.14
CA GLU A 147 -16.01 13.44 -3.56
C GLU A 147 -15.43 12.09 -3.97
N CYS A 148 -15.62 11.08 -3.12
CA CYS A 148 -15.19 9.72 -3.37
C CYS A 148 -16.36 8.75 -3.21
N THR A 149 -16.60 7.94 -4.25
CA THR A 149 -17.54 6.81 -4.20
C THR A 149 -16.76 5.51 -4.20
N ILE A 150 -16.89 4.72 -3.13
CA ILE A 150 -16.23 3.42 -3.02
C ILE A 150 -17.26 2.33 -3.31
N ARG A 151 -17.38 1.95 -4.59
CA ARG A 151 -18.28 0.87 -5.03
C ARG A 151 -17.59 -0.02 -6.04
N TYR A 152 -17.49 -1.30 -5.69
CA TYR A 152 -17.00 -2.32 -6.61
C TYR A 152 -18.11 -3.29 -6.97
N ASN A 153 -18.24 -3.56 -8.27
CA ASN A 153 -19.10 -4.61 -8.77
C ASN A 153 -18.37 -5.95 -8.77
N GLN A 154 -19.12 -7.03 -8.57
CA GLN A 154 -18.65 -8.39 -8.79
C GLN A 154 -18.38 -8.58 -10.27
N VAL A 155 -17.28 -9.27 -10.55
CA VAL A 155 -16.83 -9.58 -11.90
C VAL A 155 -16.84 -11.10 -12.03
N THR A 156 -17.36 -11.58 -13.15
CA THR A 156 -17.28 -12.98 -13.58
C THR A 156 -16.37 -13.08 -14.78
N THR A 157 -15.67 -14.21 -14.92
CA THR A 157 -14.82 -14.46 -16.09
C THR A 157 -15.59 -15.34 -17.05
N GLU A 158 -15.88 -14.82 -18.24
CA GLU A 158 -16.48 -15.55 -19.34
C GLU A 158 -15.39 -16.00 -20.31
N GLN A 159 -15.46 -17.27 -20.71
CA GLN A 159 -14.60 -17.80 -21.77
C GLN A 159 -15.26 -17.56 -23.12
N LEU A 160 -14.68 -16.64 -23.90
CA LEU A 160 -15.11 -16.37 -25.26
C LEU A 160 -14.18 -17.06 -26.25
N SER A 161 -14.78 -17.72 -27.24
CA SER A 161 -14.04 -18.19 -28.40
C SER A 161 -14.06 -17.09 -29.46
N VAL A 162 -12.92 -16.45 -29.69
CA VAL A 162 -12.78 -15.40 -30.70
C VAL A 162 -11.90 -15.93 -31.83
N TYR A 163 -12.30 -15.67 -33.06
CA TYR A 163 -11.45 -15.94 -34.21
C TYR A 163 -10.52 -14.74 -34.42
N SER A 164 -9.21 -14.98 -34.40
CA SER A 164 -8.22 -13.95 -34.71
C SER A 164 -7.44 -14.33 -35.96
N HIS A 165 -7.22 -13.34 -36.82
CA HIS A 165 -6.30 -13.48 -37.94
C HIS A 165 -4.87 -13.34 -37.42
N LYS A 166 -4.12 -14.44 -37.40
CA LYS A 166 -2.66 -14.33 -37.29
C LYS A 166 -2.09 -14.02 -38.66
N LYS A 167 -1.27 -12.97 -38.74
CA LYS A 167 -0.60 -12.57 -39.98
C LYS A 167 0.16 -13.78 -40.54
N GLY A 168 -0.24 -14.25 -41.74
CA GLY A 168 0.38 -15.40 -42.42
C GLY A 168 -0.13 -16.79 -42.03
N ALA A 169 -1.10 -16.95 -41.11
CA ALA A 169 -1.53 -18.27 -40.62
C ALA A 169 -3.05 -18.55 -40.70
N GLY A 170 -3.82 -17.69 -41.38
CA GLY A 170 -5.28 -17.81 -41.50
C GLY A 170 -6.06 -17.44 -40.23
N LEU A 171 -7.36 -17.74 -40.21
CA LEU A 171 -8.25 -17.59 -39.05
C LEU A 171 -7.94 -18.69 -38.02
N GLN A 172 -7.48 -18.31 -36.84
CA GLN A 172 -7.30 -19.23 -35.71
C GLN A 172 -8.32 -18.93 -34.61
N ARG A 173 -8.94 -19.97 -34.06
CA ARG A 173 -9.83 -19.85 -32.90
C ARG A 173 -8.98 -19.74 -31.64
N GLN A 174 -9.06 -18.61 -30.96
CA GLN A 174 -8.45 -18.38 -29.65
C GLN A 174 -9.52 -18.38 -28.56
N ARG A 175 -9.19 -18.96 -27.41
CA ARG A 175 -10.00 -18.80 -26.19
C ARG A 175 -9.44 -17.62 -25.42
N ILE A 176 -10.27 -16.61 -25.19
CA ILE A 176 -9.95 -15.48 -24.35
C ILE A 176 -10.85 -15.49 -23.12
N ASN A 177 -10.27 -15.10 -21.98
CA ASN A 177 -11.02 -14.88 -20.75
C ASN A 177 -11.38 -13.40 -20.70
N LEU A 178 -12.66 -13.07 -20.75
CA LEU A 178 -13.15 -11.70 -20.59
C LEU A 178 -13.83 -11.55 -19.24
N ASN A 179 -13.47 -10.48 -18.53
CA ASN A 179 -14.10 -10.13 -17.27
C ASN A 179 -15.37 -9.31 -17.55
N THR A 180 -16.52 -9.85 -17.18
CA THR A 180 -17.85 -9.23 -17.31
C THR A 180 -18.43 -8.89 -15.95
N LEU A 181 -19.36 -7.94 -15.89
CA LEU A 181 -20.06 -7.63 -14.65
C LEU A 181 -21.05 -8.75 -14.32
N LYS A 182 -20.97 -9.28 -13.10
CA LYS A 182 -21.99 -10.20 -12.60
C LYS A 182 -23.28 -9.43 -12.37
N LYS A 183 -24.40 -9.96 -12.84
CA LYS A 183 -25.72 -9.32 -12.74
C LYS A 183 -26.70 -10.18 -11.94
N ASP A 184 -27.66 -9.54 -11.29
CA ASP A 184 -28.78 -10.20 -10.61
C ASP A 184 -29.88 -10.62 -11.62
N GLU A 185 -30.95 -11.24 -11.13
CA GLU A 185 -32.09 -11.69 -11.94
C GLU A 185 -32.79 -10.56 -12.71
N ARG A 186 -32.61 -9.31 -12.27
CA ARG A 186 -33.18 -8.10 -12.88
C ARG A 186 -32.18 -7.40 -13.79
N ASN A 187 -31.06 -8.04 -14.11
CA ASN A 187 -29.99 -7.52 -14.97
C ASN A 187 -29.24 -6.31 -14.38
N PHE A 188 -29.26 -6.11 -13.06
CA PHE A 188 -28.47 -5.08 -12.37
C PHE A 188 -27.13 -5.62 -11.87
N PRO A 189 -26.04 -4.82 -11.91
CA PRO A 189 -24.74 -5.25 -11.39
C PRO A 189 -24.78 -5.62 -9.90
N ILE A 190 -24.23 -6.79 -9.56
CA ILE A 190 -24.11 -7.24 -8.17
C ILE A 190 -22.91 -6.58 -7.51
N ARG A 191 -23.09 -6.00 -6.33
CA ARG A 191 -22.00 -5.36 -5.57
C ARG A 191 -21.09 -6.40 -4.90
N SER A 192 -19.79 -6.14 -4.89
CA SER A 192 -18.77 -6.99 -4.28
C SER A 192 -18.46 -6.53 -2.86
N LYS A 193 -19.11 -7.11 -1.85
CA LYS A 193 -18.89 -6.77 -0.43
C LYS A 193 -17.42 -6.85 -0.03
N ASN A 194 -16.76 -7.97 -0.34
CA ASN A 194 -15.35 -8.19 0.02
C ASN A 194 -14.44 -7.12 -0.58
N LYS A 195 -14.54 -6.85 -1.88
CA LYS A 195 -13.71 -5.83 -2.55
C LYS A 195 -14.00 -4.42 -2.04
N SER A 196 -15.28 -4.05 -1.88
CA SER A 196 -15.66 -2.72 -1.38
C SER A 196 -15.18 -2.48 0.04
N VAL A 197 -15.36 -3.46 0.94
CA VAL A 197 -14.92 -3.35 2.34
C VAL A 197 -13.38 -3.32 2.43
N ASN A 198 -12.69 -4.23 1.74
CA ASN A 198 -11.24 -4.34 1.86
C ASN A 198 -10.50 -3.16 1.21
N ALA A 199 -11.01 -2.61 0.11
CA ALA A 199 -10.42 -1.45 -0.55
C ALA A 199 -10.76 -0.12 0.13
N PHE A 200 -11.68 -0.12 1.10
CA PHE A 200 -12.21 1.12 1.67
C PHE A 200 -11.12 1.95 2.37
N VAL A 201 -10.28 1.32 3.20
CA VAL A 201 -9.20 2.01 3.91
C VAL A 201 -8.24 2.68 2.92
N ALA A 202 -7.78 1.93 1.91
CA ALA A 202 -6.84 2.43 0.91
C ALA A 202 -7.44 3.60 0.11
N ASN A 203 -8.68 3.46 -0.35
CA ASN A 203 -9.36 4.52 -1.09
C ASN A 203 -9.64 5.75 -0.21
N PHE A 204 -9.94 5.55 1.07
CA PHE A 204 -10.13 6.65 2.00
C PHE A 204 -8.84 7.42 2.25
N VAL A 205 -7.71 6.72 2.44
CA VAL A 205 -6.39 7.35 2.58
C VAL A 205 -6.05 8.13 1.31
N HIS A 206 -6.22 7.54 0.12
CA HIS A 206 -6.00 8.25 -1.14
C HIS A 206 -6.93 9.44 -1.36
N PHE A 207 -8.17 9.36 -0.88
CA PHE A 207 -9.09 10.47 -0.87
C PHE A 207 -8.54 11.62 -0.01
N ILE A 208 -8.08 11.34 1.21
CA ILE A 208 -7.46 12.34 2.10
C ILE A 208 -6.18 12.91 1.48
N ASP A 209 -5.31 12.08 0.91
CA ASP A 209 -4.10 12.54 0.20
C ASP A 209 -4.45 13.50 -0.94
N GLY A 210 -5.51 13.19 -1.69
CA GLY A 210 -6.05 14.05 -2.75
C GLY A 210 -6.60 15.38 -2.21
N GLN A 211 -7.27 15.39 -1.07
CA GLN A 211 -7.72 16.63 -0.42
C GLN A 211 -6.52 17.50 -0.01
N ILE A 212 -5.50 16.91 0.62
CA ILE A 212 -4.28 17.62 1.03
C ILE A 212 -3.54 18.17 -0.19
N CYS A 213 -3.42 17.38 -1.25
CA CYS A 213 -2.77 17.80 -2.49
C CYS A 213 -3.47 19.02 -3.11
N ASN A 214 -4.80 19.02 -3.20
CA ASN A 214 -5.55 20.15 -3.71
C ASN A 214 -5.42 21.39 -2.82
N PHE A 215 -5.48 21.20 -1.49
CA PHE A 215 -5.25 22.28 -0.54
C PHE A 215 -3.87 22.93 -0.75
N VAL A 216 -2.80 22.15 -0.83
CA VAL A 216 -1.44 22.67 -1.04
C VAL A 216 -1.35 23.44 -2.37
N ILE A 217 -1.90 22.90 -3.46
CA ILE A 217 -1.90 23.57 -4.77
C ILE A 217 -2.64 24.91 -4.70
N GLU A 218 -3.80 24.95 -4.04
CA GLU A 218 -4.56 26.19 -3.87
C GLU A 218 -3.75 27.23 -3.09
N GLN A 219 -3.10 26.84 -1.99
CA GLN A 219 -2.25 27.75 -1.20
C GLN A 219 -1.09 28.33 -2.03
N PHE A 220 -0.44 27.53 -2.89
CA PHE A 220 0.60 28.02 -3.79
C PHE A 220 0.06 28.89 -4.93
N GLY A 221 -1.15 28.59 -5.43
CA GLY A 221 -1.83 29.40 -6.43
C GLY A 221 -2.16 30.81 -5.92
N ILE A 222 -2.57 30.92 -4.65
CA ILE A 222 -2.84 32.20 -3.98
C ILE A 222 -1.56 33.05 -3.87
N LEU A 223 -0.38 32.43 -3.70
CA LEU A 223 0.88 33.14 -3.52
C LEU A 223 1.42 33.82 -4.80
N GLN A 224 0.80 33.58 -5.97
CA GLN A 224 1.15 34.09 -7.30
C GLN A 224 2.62 33.81 -7.70
N TYR A 225 2.87 33.39 -8.95
CA TYR A 225 4.22 33.14 -9.53
C TYR A 225 4.94 31.81 -9.21
N THR A 226 4.22 30.72 -8.90
CA THR A 226 4.86 29.40 -8.81
C THR A 226 4.23 28.38 -9.75
N ASN A 227 5.07 27.72 -10.56
CA ASN A 227 4.65 26.51 -11.27
C ASN A 227 4.82 25.33 -10.31
N ILE A 228 3.72 24.66 -10.01
CA ILE A 228 3.70 23.46 -9.19
C ILE A 228 3.38 22.25 -10.06
N ALA A 229 4.17 21.19 -9.91
CA ALA A 229 3.86 19.87 -10.42
C ALA A 229 3.73 18.91 -9.23
N THR A 230 2.79 17.98 -9.30
CA THR A 230 2.58 16.99 -8.24
C THR A 230 2.48 15.59 -8.81
N ILE A 231 2.97 14.61 -8.04
CA ILE A 231 2.66 13.19 -8.20
C ILE A 231 2.20 12.72 -6.82
N HIS A 232 0.90 12.75 -6.58
CA HIS A 232 0.27 12.43 -5.29
C HIS A 232 0.85 13.23 -4.10
N ASP A 233 1.72 12.61 -3.31
CA ASP A 233 2.35 13.14 -2.09
C ASP A 233 3.69 13.86 -2.38
N CYS A 234 4.12 13.90 -3.63
CA CYS A 234 5.37 14.53 -4.06
C CYS A 234 5.10 15.84 -4.81
N PHE A 235 5.54 16.97 -4.23
CA PHE A 235 5.38 18.30 -4.82
C PHE A 235 6.71 18.83 -5.35
N TYR A 236 6.70 19.32 -6.60
CA TYR A 236 7.80 20.03 -7.22
C TYR A 236 7.37 21.46 -7.51
N VAL A 237 8.11 22.43 -6.96
CA VAL A 237 7.85 23.85 -7.14
C VAL A 237 9.01 24.48 -7.87
N LYS A 238 8.74 25.09 -9.02
CA LYS A 238 9.72 25.93 -9.72
C LYS A 238 9.64 27.35 -9.15
N LEU A 239 10.67 27.75 -8.40
CA LEU A 239 10.85 29.12 -7.94
C LEU A 239 11.10 30.04 -9.13
N GLN A 240 10.20 30.98 -9.40
CA GLN A 240 10.53 32.12 -10.25
C GLN A 240 11.27 33.14 -9.39
N ILE A 241 12.60 33.17 -9.48
CA ILE A 241 13.39 34.25 -8.88
C ILE A 241 13.10 35.50 -9.72
N VAL A 242 12.18 36.32 -9.25
CA VAL A 242 12.12 37.71 -9.70
C VAL A 242 13.35 38.38 -9.12
N ILE A 243 14.43 38.44 -9.90
CA ILE A 243 15.53 39.36 -9.60
C ILE A 243 14.91 40.74 -9.72
N ALA A 244 14.45 41.30 -8.60
CA ALA A 244 14.16 42.71 -8.49
C ALA A 244 15.46 43.43 -8.85
N ARG A 245 15.59 43.84 -10.12
CA ARG A 245 16.57 44.81 -10.54
C ARG A 245 16.24 46.07 -9.74
N TYR A 246 16.86 46.22 -8.58
CA TYR A 246 17.08 47.52 -7.98
C TYR A 246 17.88 48.30 -9.00
N SER A 247 17.17 48.98 -9.89
CA SER A 247 17.69 50.10 -10.67
C SER A 247 18.11 51.14 -9.63
N SER A 248 19.37 51.09 -9.24
CA SER A 248 20.05 52.23 -8.64
C SER A 248 20.04 53.37 -9.66
N LYS A 249 18.93 54.12 -9.73
CA LYS A 249 19.00 55.53 -10.09
C LYS A 249 19.61 56.23 -8.88
N LEU A 250 20.93 56.11 -8.77
CA LEU A 250 21.74 57.08 -8.05
C LEU A 250 21.71 58.34 -8.91
N PHE A 251 20.95 59.32 -8.42
CA PHE A 251 21.15 60.74 -8.71
C PHE A 251 22.54 61.17 -8.23
#